data_AF-A0A964VS59-F1
#
_entry.id   AF-A0A964VS59-F1
#
_cell.length_a   1.000
_cell.length_b   1.000
_cell.length_c   1.000
_cell.angle_alpha   90.00
_cell.angle_beta   90.00
_cell.angle_gamma   90.00
#
_symmetry.space_group_name_H-M   'P 1'
#
loop_
_entity.id
_entity.type
_entity.pdbx_description
1 polymer ?
#
loop_
_entity_poly.entity_id
_entity_poly.type
_entity_poly.pdbx_seq_one_letter_code
_entity_poly.pdbx_strand_id
1 'polypeptide(L)' 'MQPIVNLEEHPGKVVGQRRVTLADYDRLVDQSTAIEPKLPFPKGVFRFRSHAEADAWTNKHMMDAALKKARARRSETT' A
#
# COMPACT_ATOMS: atom_id res chain seq x y z
N MET A 1 -5.96 -39.04 -13.96
CA MET A 1 -5.86 -39.11 -12.49
C MET A 1 -7.11 -38.48 -11.91
N GLN A 2 -7.93 -39.23 -11.19
CA GLN A 2 -9.06 -38.66 -10.45
C GLN A 2 -8.59 -38.25 -9.06
N PRO A 3 -9.01 -37.08 -8.54
CA PRO A 3 -8.63 -36.65 -7.20
C PRO A 3 -9.28 -37.59 -6.17
N ILE A 4 -8.44 -38.23 -5.38
CA ILE A 4 -8.88 -39.02 -4.21
C ILE A 4 -9.32 -38.00 -3.16
N VAL A 5 -10.63 -37.80 -3.02
CA VAL A 5 -11.20 -36.97 -1.95
C VAL A 5 -11.38 -37.88 -0.74
N ASN A 6 -10.54 -37.69 0.27
CA ASN A 6 -10.63 -38.44 1.53
C ASN A 6 -11.83 -37.93 2.33
N LEU A 7 -12.91 -38.71 2.38
CA LEU A 7 -14.16 -38.33 3.06
C LEU A 7 -14.08 -38.48 4.59
N GLU A 8 -13.05 -39.14 5.12
CA GLU A 8 -12.85 -39.32 6.56
C GLU A 8 -12.03 -38.17 7.20
N GLU A 9 -11.42 -37.32 6.38
CA GLU A 9 -10.66 -36.16 6.85
C GLU A 9 -11.63 -35.09 7.36
N HIS A 10 -11.76 -35.02 8.68
CA HIS A 10 -12.49 -33.93 9.31
C HIS A 10 -11.67 -32.66 9.11
N PRO A 11 -12.18 -31.63 8.41
CA PRO A 11 -11.45 -30.38 8.29
C PRO A 11 -11.08 -29.90 9.70
N GLY A 12 -9.77 -29.75 9.95
CA GLY A 12 -9.26 -29.28 11.23
C GLY A 12 -9.87 -27.92 11.61
N LYS A 13 -9.54 -27.39 12.80
CA LYS A 13 -10.05 -26.09 13.30
C LYS A 13 -10.00 -25.03 12.20
N VAL A 14 -11.15 -24.76 11.58
CA VAL A 14 -11.27 -23.72 10.58
C VAL A 14 -11.21 -22.42 11.34
N VAL A 15 -10.17 -21.61 11.12
CA VAL A 15 -10.20 -20.21 11.55
C VAL A 15 -11.41 -19.59 10.86
N GLY A 16 -12.46 -19.31 11.64
CA GLY A 16 -13.74 -18.86 11.12
C GLY A 16 -13.54 -17.72 10.13
N GLN A 17 -14.23 -17.80 8.98
CA GLN A 17 -14.12 -16.81 7.93
C GLN A 17 -14.48 -15.43 8.52
N ARG A 18 -13.47 -14.56 8.68
CA ARG A 18 -13.69 -13.23 9.24
C ARG A 18 -14.56 -12.44 8.27
N ARG A 19 -15.80 -12.16 8.67
CA ARG A 19 -16.68 -11.25 7.92
C ARG A 19 -16.11 -9.85 8.04
N VAL A 20 -15.72 -9.25 6.91
CA VAL A 20 -15.29 -7.86 6.87
C VAL A 20 -16.48 -7.00 7.28
N THR A 21 -16.28 -6.17 8.30
CA THR A 21 -17.32 -5.27 8.83
C THR A 21 -17.12 -3.85 8.30
N LEU A 22 -18.15 -3.00 8.41
CA LEU A 22 -18.02 -1.57 8.07
C LEU A 22 -16.87 -0.90 8.86
N ALA A 23 -16.69 -1.26 10.13
CA ALA A 23 -15.60 -0.76 10.96
C ALA A 23 -14.19 -1.13 10.44
N ASP A 24 -14.07 -2.21 9.67
CA ASP A 24 -12.80 -2.56 9.03
C ASP A 24 -12.49 -1.65 7.84
N TYR A 25 -13.51 -1.16 7.12
CA TYR A 25 -13.34 -0.17 6.06
C TYR A 25 -12.97 1.19 6.64
N ASP A 26 -13.63 1.62 7.72
CA ASP A 26 -13.31 2.89 8.39
C ASP A 26 -11.85 2.89 8.87
N ARG A 27 -11.38 1.78 9.45
CA ARG A 27 -9.97 1.62 9.85
C ARG A 27 -9.01 1.75 8.66
N LEU A 28 -9.38 1.24 7.49
CA LEU A 28 -8.56 1.36 6.28
C LEU A 28 -8.51 2.81 5.77
N VAL A 29 -9.61 3.55 5.86
CA VAL A 29 -9.66 4.98 5.51
C VAL A 29 -8.81 5.81 6.48
N ASP A 30 -8.87 5.53 7.78
CA ASP A 30 -8.03 6.20 8.78
C ASP A 30 -6.53 5.92 8.53
N GLN A 31 -6.20 4.68 8.15
CA GLN A 31 -4.85 4.32 7.77
C GLN A 31 -4.40 5.02 6.48
N SER A 32 -5.28 5.13 5.47
CA SER A 32 -4.95 5.81 4.21
C SER A 32 -4.73 7.30 4.45
N THR A 33 -5.61 7.95 5.22
CA THR A 33 -5.51 9.39 5.55
C THR A 33 -4.28 9.73 6.38
N ALA A 34 -3.78 8.80 7.20
CA ALA A 34 -2.52 8.98 7.94
C ALA A 34 -1.26 8.88 7.05
N ILE A 35 -1.36 8.20 5.91
CA ILE A 35 -0.24 7.89 5.00
C ILE A 35 -0.24 8.84 3.80
N GLU A 36 -1.38 9.08 3.17
CA GLU A 36 -1.55 9.88 1.95
C GLU A 36 -0.86 11.26 2.00
N PRO A 37 -0.96 12.05 3.09
CA PRO A 37 -0.29 13.36 3.16
C PRO A 37 1.23 13.27 3.19
N LYS A 38 1.78 12.10 3.53
CA LYS A 38 3.23 11.84 3.65
C LYS A 38 3.82 11.25 2.39
N LEU A 39 2.98 10.79 1.46
CA LEU A 39 3.47 10.25 0.20
C LEU A 39 4.01 11.38 -0.68
N PRO A 40 5.16 11.18 -1.33
CA PRO A 40 5.78 12.18 -2.19
C PRO A 40 5.12 12.27 -3.58
N PHE A 41 4.01 11.57 -3.77
CA PHE A 41 3.34 11.43 -5.06
C PHE A 41 2.16 12.40 -5.17
N PRO A 42 1.95 13.04 -6.33
CA PRO A 42 0.75 13.81 -6.58
C PRO A 42 -0.49 12.91 -6.54
N LYS A 43 -1.62 13.46 -6.08
CA LYS A 43 -2.90 12.75 -6.06
C LYS A 43 -3.39 12.54 -7.49
N GLY A 44 -3.77 11.31 -7.84
CA GLY A 44 -4.36 10.99 -9.15
C GLY A 44 -4.04 9.59 -9.65
N VAL A 45 -4.62 9.26 -10.80
CA VAL A 45 -4.35 8.01 -11.52
C VAL A 45 -3.37 8.32 -12.65
N PHE A 46 -2.19 7.71 -12.61
CA PHE A 46 -1.16 7.86 -13.63
C PHE A 46 -1.10 6.59 -14.50
N ARG A 47 -1.07 6.77 -15.82
CA ARG A 47 -0.94 5.68 -16.78
C ARG A 47 0.44 5.75 -17.40
N PHE A 48 1.17 4.64 -17.33
CA PHE A 48 2.50 4.49 -17.90
C PHE A 48 2.44 3.48 -19.05
N ARG A 49 3.26 3.68 -20.08
CA ARG A 49 3.37 2.77 -21.23
C ARG A 49 4.28 1.58 -20.94
N SER A 50 5.18 1.72 -19.97
CA SER A 50 6.12 0.67 -19.56
C SER A 50 6.42 0.72 -18.07
N HIS A 51 6.91 -0.39 -17.51
CA HIS A 51 7.37 -0.45 -16.12
C HIS A 51 8.54 0.50 -15.86
N ALA A 52 9.50 0.59 -16.78
CA ALA A 52 10.65 1.49 -16.64
C ALA A 52 10.25 2.98 -16.53
N GLU A 53 9.18 3.38 -17.25
CA GLU A 53 8.62 4.73 -17.14
C GLU A 53 8.01 4.98 -15.76
N ALA A 54 7.28 4.00 -15.22
CA ALA A 54 6.71 4.06 -13.88
C ALA A 54 7.81 4.15 -12.80
N ASP A 55 8.89 3.39 -12.96
CA ASP A 55 10.02 3.40 -12.02
C ASP A 55 10.77 4.73 -12.06
N ALA A 56 11.03 5.27 -13.26
CA ALA A 56 11.66 6.57 -13.42
C ALA A 56 10.82 7.69 -12.80
N TRP A 57 9.50 7.66 -13.02
CA TRP A 57 8.56 8.60 -12.41
C TRP A 57 8.57 8.51 -10.89
N THR A 58 8.57 7.29 -10.34
CA THR A 58 8.59 7.03 -8.90
C THR A 58 9.88 7.54 -8.28
N ASN A 59 11.03 7.20 -8.86
CA ASN A 59 12.34 7.62 -8.39
C ASN A 59 12.48 9.16 -8.38
N LYS A 60 12.00 9.83 -9.43
CA LYS A 60 12.00 11.29 -9.51
C LYS A 60 11.28 11.92 -8.32
N HIS A 61 10.04 11.49 -8.04
CA HIS A 61 9.23 12.07 -6.97
C HIS A 61 9.80 11.77 -5.57
N MET A 62 10.37 10.57 -5.38
CA MET A 62 11.05 10.21 -4.15
C MET A 62 12.28 11.10 -3.89
N MET A 63 13.09 11.36 -4.93
CA MET A 63 14.26 12.24 -4.83
C MET A 63 13.87 13.69 -4.57
N ASP A 64 12.85 14.21 -5.26
CA ASP A 64 12.35 15.57 -5.05
C ASP A 64 11.86 15.77 -3.61
N ALA A 65 11.16 14.79 -3.04
CA ALA A 65 10.72 14.82 -1.66
C ALA A 65 11.87 14.72 -0.65
N ALA A 66 12.87 13.88 -0.92
CA ALA A 66 14.08 13.78 -0.10
C ALA A 66 14.85 15.11 -0.07
N LEU A 67 14.99 15.76 -1.23
CA LEU A 67 15.61 17.09 -1.35
C LEU A 67 14.81 18.15 -0.60
N LYS A 68 13.48 18.15 -0.71
CA LYS A 68 12.61 19.07 0.04
C LYS A 68 12.78 18.89 1.54
N LYS A 69 12.80 17.65 2.03
CA LYS A 69 13.02 17.32 3.45
C LYS A 69 14.42 17.76 3.93
N ALA A 70 15.46 17.54 3.11
CA ALA A 70 16.82 17.97 3.43
C ALA A 70 16.97 19.51 3.45
N ARG A 71 16.20 20.23 2.63
CA ARG A 71 16.15 21.71 2.68
C ARG A 71 15.44 22.21 3.94
N ALA A 72 14.27 21.66 4.27
CA ALA A 72 13.53 22.02 5.48
C ALA A 72 14.37 21.82 6.76
N ARG A 73 15.10 20.70 6.84
CA ARG A 73 16.00 20.43 7.97
C ARG A 73 17.15 21.44 8.10
N ARG A 74 17.65 21.97 6.98
CA ARG A 74 18.73 22.98 7.00
C ARG A 74 18.24 24.35 7.47
N SER A 75 17.02 24.73 7.09
CA SER A 75 16.42 25.99 7.55
C SER A 75 16.02 25.99 9.02
N GLU A 76 15.79 24.83 9.64
CA GLU A 76 15.49 24.72 11.08
C GLU A 76 16.72 24.86 11.98
N THR A 77 17.92 24.59 11.45
CA THR A 77 19.19 24.62 12.21
C THR A 77 19.90 25.98 12.14
N THR A 78 19.44 26.90 11.28
CA THR A 78 20.03 28.25 11.10
C THR A 78 19.14 29.29 11.77
#